data_AF-A0A5N5TG48-F1
#
_entry.id   AF-A0A5N5TG48-F1
#
_cell.length_a   1.000
_cell.length_b   1.000
_cell.length_c   1.000
_cell.angle_alpha   90.00
_cell.angle_beta   90.00
_cell.angle_gamma   90.00
#
_symmetry.space_group_name_H-M   'P 1'
#
loop_
_entity.id
_entity.type
_entity.pdbx_description
1 polymer ?
#
loop_
_entity_poly.entity_id
_entity_poly.type
_entity_poly.pdbx_seq_one_letter_code
_entity_poly.pdbx_strand_id
1 'polypeptide(L)'
;MADDKEKLIEQFCAVSGVDAERSKFYLESAAWNIEAALVSMFDSDSSDDEGQAFYAGGSEHSGQQVLGPSKKKKDVVSMLFKSAKEHGAEVLESKDKSGKKKINFVGTGYRLGVTESDHEVISGASKEAEQPKDVTLKMWRTGFTVDGGPLREYNDPANHEFLDSVRKGQVPMELVKSARGGEVYINMEDHRHEDYVTDKPKVVAFSGSGHTLGSPAPSVIGQVTDTGTPGGSSDRTIIGPTKVEDTSSSSSDDKAKEELNVDLSKPVTNVQLRLPDGSRLVLKLNHTNTVGDIRRFVISARPQIPTPFALMTTFPFATLSDDTKTISEGNLLNATIVLKFKVCKR
;
A
#
# COMPACT_ATOMS: atom_id res chain seq x y z
N MET A 1 1.72 -35.64 64.35
CA MET A 1 2.94 -36.02 63.61
C MET A 1 2.70 -36.06 62.10
N ALA A 2 1.69 -36.77 61.58
CA ALA A 2 1.35 -36.73 60.14
C ALA A 2 0.56 -35.45 59.78
N ASP A 3 -0.41 -35.06 60.60
CA ASP A 3 -1.26 -33.88 60.37
C ASP A 3 -0.47 -32.55 60.40
N ASP A 4 0.60 -32.48 61.19
CA ASP A 4 1.44 -31.27 61.30
C ASP A 4 2.28 -31.06 60.03
N LYS A 5 2.67 -32.15 59.37
CA LYS A 5 3.44 -32.15 58.12
C LYS A 5 2.59 -31.72 56.93
N GLU A 6 1.33 -32.13 56.91
CA GLU A 6 0.40 -31.75 55.85
C GLU A 6 0.08 -30.25 55.88
N LYS A 7 -0.07 -29.66 57.09
CA LYS A 7 -0.21 -28.20 57.26
C LYS A 7 1.02 -27.42 56.79
N LEU A 8 2.23 -27.94 57.03
CA LEU A 8 3.47 -27.30 56.55
C LEU A 8 3.57 -27.32 55.03
N ILE A 9 3.14 -28.41 54.39
CA ILE A 9 3.07 -28.52 52.92
C ILE A 9 2.06 -27.54 52.34
N GLU A 10 0.88 -27.43 52.93
CA GLU A 10 -0.16 -26.50 52.48
C GLU A 10 0.29 -25.04 52.63
N GLN A 11 0.93 -24.70 53.76
CA GLN A 11 1.50 -23.37 53.99
C GLN A 11 2.63 -23.06 53.01
N PHE A 12 3.52 -24.02 52.75
CA PHE A 12 4.60 -23.84 51.76
C PHE A 12 4.04 -23.68 50.35
N CYS A 13 3.05 -24.48 49.96
CA CYS A 13 2.34 -24.38 48.68
C CYS A 13 1.66 -23.02 48.52
N ALA A 14 1.06 -22.48 49.58
CA ALA A 14 0.42 -21.17 49.57
C ALA A 14 1.41 -20.01 49.38
N VAL A 15 2.64 -20.14 49.91
CA VAL A 15 3.67 -19.09 49.83
C VAL A 15 4.49 -19.19 48.54
N SER A 16 4.83 -20.41 48.12
CA SER A 16 5.71 -20.67 46.98
C SER A 16 4.99 -20.89 45.65
N GLY A 17 3.69 -21.23 45.69
CA GLY A 17 2.89 -21.53 44.51
C GLY A 17 3.21 -22.87 43.83
N VAL A 18 3.96 -23.76 44.49
CA VAL A 18 4.40 -25.04 43.92
C VAL A 18 3.54 -26.20 44.41
N ASP A 19 3.29 -27.19 43.55
CA ASP A 19 2.52 -28.39 43.87
C ASP A 19 2.96 -29.10 45.16
N ALA A 20 2.01 -29.78 45.81
CA ALA A 20 2.20 -30.44 47.10
C ALA A 20 3.36 -31.46 47.12
N GLU A 21 3.60 -32.17 46.02
CA GLU A 21 4.71 -33.14 45.91
C GLU A 21 6.09 -32.47 45.90
N ARG A 22 6.21 -31.34 45.20
CA ARG A 22 7.45 -30.54 45.18
C ARG A 22 7.66 -29.82 46.51
N SER A 23 6.59 -29.28 47.08
CA SER A 23 6.60 -28.68 48.42
C SER A 23 7.10 -29.67 49.47
N LYS A 24 6.64 -30.93 49.41
CA LYS A 24 7.10 -32.01 50.28
C LYS A 24 8.59 -32.30 50.12
N PHE A 25 9.10 -32.36 48.88
CA PHE A 25 10.52 -32.61 48.61
C PHE A 25 11.43 -31.54 49.24
N TYR A 26 11.09 -30.26 49.06
CA TYR A 26 11.88 -29.17 49.65
C TYR A 26 11.79 -29.15 51.17
N LEU A 27 10.60 -29.33 51.75
CA LEU A 27 10.42 -29.44 53.20
C LEU A 27 11.18 -30.63 53.78
N GLU A 28 11.16 -31.79 53.13
CA GLU A 28 11.87 -32.99 53.61
C GLU A 28 13.39 -32.79 53.58
N SER A 29 13.91 -32.13 52.55
CA SER A 29 15.33 -31.75 52.45
C SER A 29 15.76 -30.70 53.50
N ALA A 30 14.84 -29.81 53.88
CA ALA A 30 15.08 -28.73 54.84
C ALA A 30 14.68 -29.08 56.28
N ALA A 31 14.57 -30.38 56.60
CA ALA A 31 14.16 -30.87 57.91
C ALA A 31 12.84 -30.25 58.43
N TRP A 32 11.88 -30.05 57.52
CA TRP A 32 10.56 -29.46 57.75
C TRP A 32 10.57 -27.99 58.19
N ASN A 33 11.63 -27.25 57.87
CA ASN A 33 11.71 -25.81 58.05
C ASN A 33 11.30 -25.06 56.77
N ILE A 34 10.19 -24.31 56.85
CA ILE A 34 9.61 -23.56 55.71
C ILE A 34 10.60 -22.50 55.19
N GLU A 35 11.27 -21.76 56.07
CA GLU A 35 12.16 -20.67 55.65
C GLU A 35 13.37 -21.23 54.90
N ALA A 36 13.97 -22.30 55.41
CA ALA A 36 15.10 -22.96 54.75
C ALA A 36 14.68 -23.63 53.42
N ALA A 37 13.47 -24.21 53.37
CA ALA A 37 12.91 -24.76 52.14
C ALA A 37 12.65 -23.68 51.08
N LEU A 38 12.18 -22.48 51.50
CA LEU A 38 11.94 -21.36 50.60
C LEU A 38 13.27 -20.83 50.05
N VAL A 39 14.29 -20.69 50.90
CA VAL A 39 15.64 -20.29 50.46
C VAL A 39 16.18 -21.27 49.42
N SER A 40 16.11 -22.59 49.67
CA SER A 40 16.58 -23.62 48.73
C SER A 40 15.83 -23.61 47.39
N MET A 41 14.53 -23.34 47.41
CA MET A 41 13.71 -23.22 46.20
C MET A 41 14.09 -21.99 45.37
N PHE A 42 14.21 -20.82 46.00
CA PHE A 42 14.60 -19.59 45.31
C PHE A 42 16.07 -19.61 44.84
N ASP A 43 16.93 -20.31 45.59
CA ASP A 43 18.33 -20.54 45.21
C ASP A 43 18.43 -21.49 44.00
N SER A 44 17.59 -22.54 43.94
CA SER A 44 17.53 -23.46 42.80
C SER A 44 16.99 -22.81 41.52
N ASP A 45 16.00 -21.91 41.62
CA ASP A 45 15.49 -21.15 40.46
C ASP A 45 16.47 -20.04 40.02
N SER A 46 17.33 -19.59 40.94
CA SER A 46 18.44 -18.67 40.65
C SER A 46 19.72 -19.37 40.19
N SER A 47 19.80 -20.71 40.26
CA SER A 47 21.01 -21.49 39.94
C SER A 47 21.34 -21.51 38.44
N ASP A 48 20.39 -21.14 37.59
CA ASP A 48 20.62 -21.01 36.14
C ASP A 48 21.54 -19.81 35.79
N ASP A 49 21.80 -18.93 36.76
CA ASP A 49 22.73 -17.79 36.70
C ASP A 49 24.12 -18.08 37.30
N GLU A 50 24.32 -19.23 37.95
CA GLU A 50 25.64 -19.62 38.44
C GLU A 50 26.51 -20.13 37.28
N GLY A 51 27.66 -19.50 37.09
CA GLY A 51 28.60 -19.85 36.03
C GLY A 51 28.90 -21.35 36.02
N GLN A 52 29.09 -21.92 34.83
CA GLN A 52 29.37 -23.35 34.67
C GLN A 52 30.58 -23.74 35.54
N ALA A 53 30.36 -24.66 36.49
CA ALA A 53 31.39 -25.10 37.41
C ALA A 53 32.37 -26.03 36.68
N PHE A 54 33.63 -25.59 36.54
CA PHE A 54 34.71 -26.43 36.05
C PHE A 54 35.49 -26.97 37.25
N TYR A 55 35.61 -28.29 37.36
CA TYR A 55 36.45 -28.91 38.39
C TYR A 55 37.87 -29.07 37.85
N ALA A 56 38.82 -28.31 38.39
CA ALA A 56 40.22 -28.39 38.00
C ALA A 56 41.02 -29.12 39.09
N GLY A 57 41.61 -30.26 38.73
CA GLY A 57 42.42 -31.09 39.64
C GLY A 57 41.76 -32.43 39.95
N GLY A 58 42.33 -33.50 39.38
CA GLY A 58 41.84 -34.86 39.54
C GLY A 58 42.55 -35.58 40.68
N SER A 59 41.88 -35.68 41.82
CA SER A 59 42.04 -36.79 42.77
C SER A 59 40.69 -37.01 43.46
N GLU A 60 40.43 -38.24 43.89
CA GLU A 60 39.13 -38.72 44.40
C GLU A 60 38.57 -37.90 45.58
N HIS A 61 39.40 -37.06 46.21
CA HIS A 61 39.04 -36.24 47.37
C HIS A 61 39.52 -34.77 47.28
N SER A 62 40.11 -34.34 46.16
CA SER A 62 40.64 -32.99 46.04
C SER A 62 40.64 -32.52 44.59
N GLY A 63 39.70 -31.64 44.29
CA GLY A 63 39.69 -30.80 43.10
C GLY A 63 39.13 -29.43 43.48
N GLN A 64 39.71 -28.37 42.92
CA GLN A 64 39.24 -27.02 43.16
C GLN A 64 38.11 -26.72 42.17
N GLN A 65 36.94 -26.33 42.68
CA GLN A 65 35.88 -25.81 41.85
C GLN A 65 36.28 -24.41 41.35
N VAL A 66 36.45 -24.29 40.04
CA VAL A 66 36.66 -23.03 39.34
C VAL A 66 35.33 -22.66 38.71
N LEU A 67 34.68 -21.64 39.27
CA LEU A 67 33.50 -21.04 38.66
C LEU A 67 33.95 -20.36 37.37
N GLY A 68 33.40 -20.82 36.24
CA GLY A 68 33.56 -20.13 34.97
C GLY A 68 33.04 -18.69 35.07
N PRO A 69 33.49 -17.79 34.18
CA PRO A 69 32.94 -16.43 34.11
C PRO A 69 31.41 -16.46 34.12
N SER A 70 30.79 -15.61 34.94
CA SER A 70 29.34 -15.54 35.04
C SER A 70 28.75 -15.33 33.64
N LYS A 71 27.69 -16.08 33.33
CA LYS A 71 27.00 -15.91 32.06
C LYS A 71 26.44 -14.49 32.06
N LYS A 72 26.87 -13.65 31.11
CA LYS A 72 26.29 -12.32 30.95
C LYS A 72 24.78 -12.47 30.81
N LYS A 73 24.00 -11.60 31.46
CA LYS A 73 22.53 -11.57 31.35
C LYS A 73 22.13 -11.83 29.90
N LYS A 74 21.34 -12.88 29.69
CA LYS A 74 20.95 -13.32 28.34
C LYS A 74 20.25 -12.14 27.66
N ASP A 75 20.82 -11.71 26.55
CA ASP A 75 20.29 -10.63 25.73
C ASP A 75 18.84 -10.94 25.31
N VAL A 76 17.97 -9.93 25.30
CA VAL A 76 16.52 -10.08 25.04
C VAL A 76 16.28 -10.79 23.71
N VAL A 77 17.07 -10.45 22.70
CA VAL A 77 17.01 -11.08 21.39
C VAL A 77 17.47 -12.55 21.44
N SER A 78 18.50 -12.88 22.22
CA SER A 78 18.92 -14.29 22.41
C SER A 78 17.79 -15.12 23.02
N MET A 79 17.08 -14.56 24.01
CA MET A 79 15.92 -15.24 24.60
C MET A 79 14.80 -15.41 23.59
N LEU A 80 14.54 -14.41 22.74
CA LEU A 80 13.50 -14.46 21.72
C LEU A 80 13.79 -15.54 20.67
N PHE A 81 14.99 -15.57 20.09
CA PHE A 81 15.37 -16.58 19.11
C PHE A 81 15.35 -18.00 19.68
N LYS A 82 15.78 -18.15 20.95
CA LYS A 82 15.69 -19.44 21.64
C LYS A 82 14.22 -19.87 21.80
N SER A 83 13.36 -18.98 22.27
CA SER A 83 11.92 -19.26 22.45
C SER A 83 11.25 -19.58 21.10
N ALA A 84 11.54 -18.80 20.05
CA ALA A 84 11.02 -19.04 18.71
C ALA A 84 11.43 -20.42 18.17
N LYS A 85 12.70 -20.82 18.38
CA LYS A 85 13.19 -22.15 17.99
C LYS A 85 12.50 -23.28 18.77
N GLU A 86 12.26 -23.09 20.07
CA GLU A 86 11.52 -24.05 20.91
C GLU A 86 10.05 -24.21 20.45
N HIS A 87 9.45 -23.14 19.93
CA HIS A 87 8.09 -23.14 19.39
C HIS A 87 7.99 -23.55 17.90
N GLY A 88 9.06 -24.10 17.32
CA GLY A 88 9.03 -24.70 15.98
C GLY A 88 9.47 -23.77 14.84
N ALA A 89 10.15 -22.66 15.13
CA ALA A 89 10.81 -21.88 14.08
C ALA A 89 11.98 -22.67 13.47
N GLU A 90 11.98 -22.81 12.14
CA GLU A 90 13.07 -23.42 11.38
C GLU A 90 14.14 -22.38 11.03
N VAL A 91 15.41 -22.76 11.15
CA VAL A 91 16.53 -21.89 10.75
C VAL A 91 16.64 -21.92 9.23
N LEU A 92 16.13 -20.87 8.58
CA LEU A 92 16.29 -20.67 7.15
C LEU A 92 17.70 -20.11 6.87
N GLU A 93 18.55 -20.88 6.20
CA GLU A 93 19.74 -20.30 5.56
C GLU A 93 19.28 -19.25 4.55
N SER A 94 20.04 -18.15 4.40
CA SER A 94 19.75 -17.01 3.52
C SER A 94 19.75 -17.42 2.05
N LYS A 95 18.79 -18.23 1.65
CA LYS A 95 18.58 -18.69 0.28
C LYS A 95 17.97 -17.53 -0.48
N ASP A 96 18.64 -17.17 -1.57
CA ASP A 96 18.25 -16.14 -2.52
C ASP A 96 16.73 -16.01 -2.61
N LYS A 97 16.23 -14.78 -2.42
CA LYS A 97 14.85 -14.43 -2.72
C LYS A 97 14.60 -14.74 -4.19
N SER A 98 14.30 -16.00 -4.50
CA SER A 98 14.04 -16.51 -5.83
C SER A 98 12.95 -15.62 -6.40
N GLY A 99 13.29 -14.88 -7.45
CA GLY A 99 12.50 -13.76 -7.92
C GLY A 99 11.05 -14.15 -8.15
N LYS A 100 10.18 -13.85 -7.18
CA LYS A 100 8.74 -13.75 -7.43
C LYS A 100 8.64 -12.75 -8.59
N LYS A 101 8.23 -13.21 -9.78
CA LYS A 101 8.06 -12.36 -10.97
C LYS A 101 7.16 -11.21 -10.55
N LYS A 102 7.75 -10.04 -10.31
CA LYS A 102 7.00 -8.86 -9.93
C LYS A 102 6.16 -8.50 -11.14
N ILE A 103 4.85 -8.65 -10.99
CA ILE A 103 3.89 -8.17 -11.98
C ILE A 103 3.90 -6.65 -11.83
N ASN A 104 4.74 -5.98 -12.62
CA ASN A 104 4.91 -4.53 -12.57
C ASN A 104 3.74 -3.79 -13.23
N PHE A 105 2.81 -4.52 -13.84
CA PHE A 105 1.63 -3.97 -14.49
C PHE A 105 0.38 -4.49 -13.79
N VAL A 106 -0.33 -3.60 -13.11
CA VAL A 106 -1.64 -3.85 -12.54
C VAL A 106 -2.61 -3.00 -13.35
N GLY A 107 -3.41 -3.65 -14.17
CA GLY A 107 -4.32 -2.98 -15.10
C GLY A 107 -4.94 -3.96 -16.08
N THR A 108 -6.15 -3.66 -16.52
CA THR A 108 -6.84 -4.43 -17.56
C THR A 108 -6.15 -4.19 -18.90
N GLY A 109 -5.74 -5.26 -19.58
CA GLY A 109 -5.14 -5.18 -20.91
C GLY A 109 -6.19 -5.34 -21.99
N TYR A 110 -6.16 -4.52 -23.04
CA TYR A 110 -7.01 -4.69 -24.21
C TYR A 110 -6.15 -5.20 -25.37
N ARG A 111 -6.47 -6.37 -25.91
CA ARG A 111 -5.87 -6.82 -27.17
C ARG A 111 -6.52 -6.02 -28.31
N LEU A 112 -5.70 -5.36 -29.13
CA LEU A 112 -6.16 -4.85 -30.42
C LEU A 112 -6.38 -6.04 -31.35
N GLY A 113 -7.64 -6.33 -31.68
CA GLY A 113 -7.97 -7.21 -32.79
C GLY A 113 -7.67 -6.55 -34.14
N VAL A 114 -7.78 -7.37 -35.19
CA VAL A 114 -7.49 -6.98 -36.57
C VAL A 114 -8.62 -6.12 -37.17
N THR A 115 -9.77 -6.03 -36.51
CA THR A 115 -10.93 -5.21 -36.91
C THR A 115 -11.36 -4.27 -35.78
N GLU A 116 -12.02 -3.15 -36.12
CA GLU A 116 -12.41 -2.08 -35.17
C GLU A 116 -13.37 -2.56 -34.05
N SER A 117 -13.92 -3.77 -34.14
CA SER A 117 -14.88 -4.35 -33.18
C SER A 117 -14.34 -5.52 -32.36
N ASP A 118 -13.12 -5.98 -32.60
CA ASP A 118 -12.58 -7.23 -32.03
C ASP A 118 -11.58 -6.96 -30.89
N HIS A 119 -12.00 -6.21 -29.88
CA HIS A 119 -11.15 -5.91 -28.71
C HIS A 119 -11.43 -6.89 -27.58
N GLU A 120 -10.50 -7.83 -27.35
CA GLU A 120 -10.59 -8.77 -26.24
C GLU A 120 -10.04 -8.13 -24.96
N VAL A 121 -10.90 -8.01 -23.94
CA VAL A 121 -10.50 -7.55 -22.60
C VAL A 121 -9.82 -8.70 -21.89
N ILE A 122 -8.49 -8.66 -21.81
CA ILE A 122 -7.75 -9.55 -20.92
C ILE A 122 -7.88 -8.97 -19.53
N SER A 123 -8.67 -9.62 -18.68
CA SER A 123 -8.70 -9.32 -17.26
C SER A 123 -7.27 -9.50 -16.73
N GLY A 124 -6.64 -8.39 -16.35
CA GLY A 124 -5.40 -8.43 -15.60
C GLY A 124 -5.68 -9.19 -14.31
N ALA A 125 -4.79 -10.10 -13.91
CA ALA A 125 -4.95 -10.90 -12.71
C ALA A 125 -5.35 -10.00 -11.53
N SER A 126 -6.61 -10.06 -11.12
CA SER A 126 -7.09 -9.37 -9.94
C SER A 126 -6.32 -9.96 -8.76
N LYS A 127 -5.56 -9.10 -8.10
CA LYS A 127 -4.71 -9.47 -6.96
C LYS A 127 -5.57 -9.58 -5.70
N GLU A 128 -6.61 -10.42 -5.77
CA GLU A 128 -7.63 -10.59 -4.74
C GLU A 128 -7.80 -12.07 -4.38
N ALA A 129 -6.71 -12.84 -4.50
CA ALA A 129 -6.51 -14.00 -3.66
C ALA A 129 -5.72 -13.53 -2.44
N GLU A 130 -6.21 -13.83 -1.24
CA GLU A 130 -5.52 -13.61 0.03
C GLU A 130 -4.20 -14.41 0.04
N GLN A 131 -3.17 -13.82 -0.56
CA GLN A 131 -1.84 -14.41 -0.61
C GLN A 131 -1.25 -14.37 0.81
N PRO A 132 -0.61 -15.45 1.27
CA PRO A 132 0.05 -15.45 2.56
C PRO A 132 1.06 -14.30 2.63
N LYS A 133 1.01 -13.56 3.74
CA LYS A 133 1.85 -12.37 3.93
C LYS A 133 3.15 -12.76 4.60
N ASP A 134 4.26 -12.68 3.86
CA ASP A 134 5.60 -12.86 4.39
C ASP A 134 6.05 -11.56 5.08
N VAL A 135 6.22 -11.58 6.40
CA VAL A 135 6.64 -10.43 7.23
C VAL A 135 8.06 -10.69 7.74
N THR A 136 8.97 -9.74 7.54
CA THR A 136 10.35 -9.84 8.06
C THR A 136 10.51 -8.98 9.31
N LEU A 137 10.89 -9.60 10.41
CA LEU A 137 11.21 -8.97 11.69
C LEU A 137 12.73 -8.87 11.84
N LYS A 138 13.26 -7.65 11.84
CA LYS A 138 14.70 -7.41 12.03
C LYS A 138 14.95 -6.92 13.46
N MET A 139 15.86 -7.56 14.17
CA MET A 139 16.19 -7.26 15.56
C MET A 139 17.51 -6.47 15.62
N TRP A 140 17.45 -5.19 15.95
CA TRP A 140 18.58 -4.27 16.02
C TRP A 140 19.12 -4.15 17.45
N ARG A 141 20.20 -3.38 17.63
CA ARG A 141 20.74 -3.11 18.98
C ARG A 141 19.74 -2.42 19.92
N THR A 142 19.01 -1.43 19.41
CA THR A 142 18.15 -0.54 20.22
C THR A 142 16.67 -0.89 20.14
N GLY A 143 16.27 -1.76 19.23
CA GLY A 143 14.88 -2.07 18.96
C GLY A 143 14.71 -3.04 17.81
N PHE A 144 13.50 -3.14 17.27
CA PHE A 144 13.20 -4.00 16.14
C PHE A 144 12.37 -3.27 15.10
N THR A 145 12.39 -3.76 13.86
CA THR A 145 11.56 -3.24 12.77
C THR A 145 10.76 -4.35 12.13
N VAL A 146 9.54 -4.02 11.72
CA VAL A 146 8.61 -4.94 11.05
C VAL A 146 8.49 -4.52 9.59
N ASP A 147 8.85 -5.39 8.65
CA ASP A 147 8.72 -5.20 7.19
C ASP A 147 9.28 -3.86 6.65
N GLY A 148 10.38 -3.38 7.22
CA GLY A 148 10.98 -2.08 6.86
C GLY A 148 10.24 -0.84 7.39
N GLY A 149 9.39 -1.02 8.41
CA GLY A 149 8.71 0.06 9.13
C GLY A 149 9.60 0.81 10.13
N PRO A 150 9.00 1.72 10.93
CA PRO A 150 9.71 2.46 11.96
C PRO A 150 10.38 1.55 13.00
N LEU A 151 11.50 2.01 13.55
CA LEU A 151 12.16 1.34 14.67
C LEU A 151 11.27 1.39 15.91
N ARG A 152 11.07 0.23 16.52
CA ARG A 152 10.32 0.03 17.75
C ARG A 152 11.28 -0.33 18.85
N GLU A 153 11.35 0.50 19.88
CA GLU A 153 12.24 0.25 21.01
C GLU A 153 11.77 -0.95 21.84
N TYR A 154 12.74 -1.65 22.45
CA TYR A 154 12.44 -2.80 23.29
C TYR A 154 11.69 -2.44 24.56
N ASN A 155 11.86 -1.25 25.13
CA ASN A 155 11.32 -0.90 26.45
C ASN A 155 9.88 -0.34 26.42
N ASP A 156 9.31 -0.14 25.24
CA ASP A 156 7.96 0.43 25.11
C ASP A 156 6.89 -0.65 25.39
N PRO A 157 5.95 -0.43 26.33
CA PRO A 157 4.92 -1.41 26.69
C PRO A 157 4.04 -1.85 25.52
N ALA A 158 3.79 -0.98 24.52
CA ALA A 158 3.01 -1.36 23.34
C ALA A 158 3.76 -2.39 22.46
N ASN A 159 5.09 -2.33 22.45
CA ASN A 159 5.95 -3.22 21.69
C ASN A 159 6.22 -4.53 22.43
N HIS A 160 6.13 -4.54 23.76
CA HIS A 160 6.23 -5.77 24.56
C HIS A 160 5.12 -6.78 24.22
N GLU A 161 3.87 -6.34 24.01
CA GLU A 161 2.77 -7.24 23.64
C GLU A 161 3.06 -7.98 22.31
N PHE A 162 3.69 -7.27 21.37
CA PHE A 162 4.16 -7.84 20.13
C PHE A 162 5.26 -8.89 20.38
N LEU A 163 6.29 -8.54 21.15
CA LEU A 163 7.41 -9.45 21.43
C LEU A 163 6.99 -10.67 22.25
N ASP A 164 6.06 -10.51 23.20
CA ASP A 164 5.51 -11.60 24.01
C ASP A 164 4.72 -12.59 23.15
N SER A 165 3.95 -12.09 22.19
CA SER A 165 3.24 -12.95 21.23
C SER A 165 4.23 -13.75 20.41
N VAL A 166 5.26 -13.11 19.86
CA VAL A 166 6.33 -13.79 19.10
C VAL A 166 7.07 -14.79 19.98
N ARG A 167 7.36 -14.44 21.24
CA ARG A 167 8.05 -15.33 22.20
C ARG A 167 7.24 -16.59 22.51
N LYS A 168 5.91 -16.48 22.55
CA LYS A 168 4.96 -17.59 22.75
C LYS A 168 4.68 -18.38 21.47
N GLY A 169 5.30 -18.02 20.33
CA GLY A 169 5.01 -18.63 19.04
C GLY A 169 3.62 -18.28 18.48
N GLN A 170 2.99 -17.21 18.98
CA GLN A 170 1.71 -16.70 18.50
C GLN A 170 1.92 -15.56 17.50
N VAL A 171 1.06 -15.45 16.49
CA VAL A 171 1.11 -14.35 15.52
C VAL A 171 0.61 -13.07 16.19
N PRO A 172 1.40 -11.99 16.27
CA PRO A 172 0.97 -10.73 16.85
C PRO A 172 -0.28 -10.17 16.18
N MET A 173 -1.25 -9.69 16.97
CA MET A 173 -2.55 -9.21 16.47
C MET A 173 -2.42 -8.10 15.42
N GLU A 174 -1.36 -7.31 15.48
CA GLU A 174 -1.08 -6.27 14.49
C GLU A 174 -0.88 -6.85 13.08
N LEU A 175 -0.17 -7.98 12.98
CA LEU A 175 0.08 -8.63 11.69
C LEU A 175 -1.20 -9.27 11.14
N VAL A 176 -2.00 -9.89 12.01
CA VAL A 176 -3.30 -10.50 11.64
C VAL A 176 -4.26 -9.44 11.08
N LYS A 177 -4.38 -8.29 11.76
CA LYS A 177 -5.18 -7.15 11.29
C LYS A 177 -4.68 -6.65 9.92
N SER A 178 -3.35 -6.55 9.76
CA SER A 178 -2.74 -6.11 8.49
C SER A 178 -2.93 -7.11 7.34
N ALA A 179 -3.12 -8.39 7.64
CA ALA A 179 -3.35 -9.47 6.68
C ALA A 179 -4.84 -9.77 6.45
N ARG A 180 -5.76 -8.98 7.05
CA ARG A 180 -7.22 -9.16 6.97
C ARG A 180 -7.69 -10.56 7.40
N GLY A 181 -6.94 -11.23 8.26
CA GLY A 181 -7.23 -12.61 8.70
C GLY A 181 -6.65 -13.71 7.82
N GLY A 182 -5.87 -13.37 6.78
CA GLY A 182 -5.10 -14.34 5.99
C GLY A 182 -3.87 -14.89 6.73
N GLU A 183 -3.25 -15.92 6.16
CA GLU A 183 -2.03 -16.53 6.68
C GLU A 183 -0.86 -15.53 6.70
N VAL A 184 -0.08 -15.54 7.79
CA VAL A 184 1.10 -14.68 7.97
C VAL A 184 2.31 -15.54 8.34
N TYR A 185 3.37 -15.44 7.55
CA TYR A 185 4.66 -16.04 7.86
C TYR A 185 5.60 -14.97 8.43
N ILE A 186 6.22 -15.25 9.58
CA ILE A 186 7.16 -14.32 10.22
C ILE A 186 8.57 -14.88 10.05
N ASN A 187 9.43 -14.14 9.35
CA ASN A 187 10.86 -14.42 9.27
C ASN A 187 11.61 -13.50 10.24
N MET A 188 12.60 -14.02 10.97
CA MET A 188 13.35 -13.25 11.96
C MET A 188 14.82 -13.12 11.54
N GLU A 189 15.33 -11.89 11.52
CA GLU A 189 16.72 -11.56 11.17
C GLU A 189 17.42 -10.94 12.39
N ASP A 190 18.63 -11.41 12.68
CA ASP A 190 19.45 -10.95 13.81
C ASP A 190 20.43 -9.88 13.35
N HIS A 191 20.22 -8.63 13.80
CA HIS A 191 21.01 -7.45 13.48
C HIS A 191 21.48 -6.73 14.76
N ARG A 192 21.67 -7.45 15.87
CA ARG A 192 21.99 -6.87 17.18
C ARG A 192 23.26 -6.04 17.27
N HIS A 193 24.19 -6.27 16.34
CA HIS A 193 25.45 -5.53 16.26
C HIS A 193 25.35 -4.30 15.35
N GLU A 194 24.22 -4.10 14.70
CA GLU A 194 23.95 -2.99 13.79
C GLU A 194 23.01 -1.97 14.45
N ASP A 195 23.31 -0.70 14.23
CA ASP A 195 22.39 0.39 14.54
C ASP A 195 21.39 0.54 13.40
N TYR A 196 20.12 0.72 13.75
CA TYR A 196 19.10 0.97 12.75
C TYR A 196 19.33 2.33 12.08
N VAL A 197 19.61 2.29 10.79
CA VAL A 197 19.60 3.46 9.93
C VAL A 197 18.31 3.43 9.14
N THR A 198 17.51 4.50 9.22
CA THR A 198 16.31 4.61 8.41
C THR A 198 16.70 4.52 6.94
N ASP A 199 16.18 3.51 6.24
CA ASP A 199 16.37 3.43 4.80
C ASP A 199 15.85 4.72 4.18
N LYS A 200 16.72 5.44 3.46
CA LYS A 200 16.29 6.61 2.70
C LYS A 200 15.12 6.17 1.83
N PRO A 201 13.99 6.89 1.83
CA PRO A 201 12.79 6.48 1.11
C PRO A 201 13.21 6.19 -0.32
N LYS A 202 13.14 4.91 -0.71
CA LYS A 202 13.53 4.48 -2.04
C LYS A 202 12.55 5.18 -2.98
N VAL A 203 13.03 6.20 -3.68
CA VAL A 203 12.23 6.97 -4.61
C VAL A 203 11.74 5.96 -5.65
N VAL A 204 10.46 5.62 -5.57
CA VAL A 204 9.81 4.83 -6.60
C VAL A 204 9.72 5.78 -7.79
N ALA A 205 10.69 5.68 -8.70
CA ALA A 205 10.66 6.45 -9.93
C ALA A 205 9.31 6.16 -10.62
N PHE A 206 8.60 7.22 -11.01
CA PHE A 206 7.27 7.14 -11.63
C PHE A 206 6.13 6.64 -10.72
N SER A 207 6.21 6.88 -9.40
CA SER A 207 5.03 6.79 -8.52
C SER A 207 4.08 7.96 -8.77
N GLY A 208 3.27 7.84 -9.82
CA GLY A 208 2.22 8.78 -10.17
C GLY A 208 1.37 8.16 -11.27
N SER A 209 0.10 8.53 -11.34
CA SER A 209 -0.70 8.18 -12.51
C SER A 209 -0.07 8.81 -13.75
N GLY A 210 0.37 7.97 -14.69
CA GLY A 210 0.91 8.44 -15.95
C GLY A 210 -0.14 9.26 -16.68
N HIS A 211 0.10 10.56 -16.82
CA HIS A 211 -0.70 11.42 -17.69
C HIS A 211 -0.04 11.45 -19.06
N THR A 212 -0.78 11.06 -20.08
CA THR A 212 -0.33 11.12 -21.47
C THR A 212 -0.01 12.57 -21.84
N LEU A 213 1.26 12.88 -22.13
CA LEU A 213 1.68 14.18 -22.67
C LEU A 213 1.30 14.27 -24.15
N GLY A 214 0.01 14.45 -24.35
CA GLY A 214 -0.69 14.56 -25.63
C GLY A 214 -2.09 15.06 -25.36
N SER A 215 -2.19 16.29 -24.84
CA SER A 215 -3.39 17.10 -24.55
C SER A 215 -4.72 16.37 -24.32
N PRO A 216 -5.15 16.31 -23.05
CA PRO A 216 -6.49 16.76 -22.65
C PRO A 216 -6.37 18.05 -21.82
N ALA A 217 -7.31 18.99 -22.00
CA ALA A 217 -7.38 20.25 -21.23
C ALA A 217 -7.44 20.00 -19.71
N PRO A 218 -7.08 21.01 -18.90
CA PRO A 218 -7.39 20.99 -17.48
C PRO A 218 -8.91 21.00 -17.25
N SER A 219 -9.42 20.00 -16.52
CA SER A 219 -10.76 20.02 -15.94
C SER A 219 -10.79 20.97 -14.74
N VAL A 220 -11.63 22.00 -14.80
CA VAL A 220 -11.85 22.96 -13.70
C VAL A 220 -12.68 22.28 -12.62
N ILE A 221 -12.07 21.96 -11.47
CA ILE A 221 -12.76 21.53 -10.26
C ILE A 221 -13.33 22.78 -9.57
N GLY A 222 -14.65 22.93 -9.63
CA GLY A 222 -15.41 23.95 -8.90
C GLY A 222 -15.68 23.50 -7.46
N GLN A 223 -15.36 24.39 -6.53
CA GLN A 223 -15.59 24.28 -5.09
C GLN A 223 -16.91 25.00 -4.74
N VAL A 224 -17.86 24.33 -4.05
CA VAL A 224 -18.84 24.91 -3.08
C VAL A 224 -19.51 23.74 -2.31
N THR A 225 -19.04 23.45 -1.08
CA THR A 225 -19.62 23.75 0.25
C THR A 225 -20.81 22.88 0.71
N ASP A 226 -20.60 22.27 1.87
CA ASP A 226 -21.50 21.49 2.74
C ASP A 226 -22.91 22.04 2.95
N THR A 227 -23.88 21.12 3.11
CA THR A 227 -24.69 20.94 4.34
C THR A 227 -25.52 19.64 4.28
N GLY A 228 -25.38 18.74 5.29
CA GLY A 228 -26.52 17.96 5.84
C GLY A 228 -26.69 16.45 5.50
N THR A 229 -26.07 15.61 6.33
CA THR A 229 -26.21 14.15 6.64
C THR A 229 -27.67 13.67 6.95
N PRO A 230 -28.00 12.36 7.20
CA PRO A 230 -27.75 11.05 6.54
C PRO A 230 -29.05 10.24 6.24
N GLY A 231 -28.96 9.07 5.58
CA GLY A 231 -30.00 8.03 5.65
C GLY A 231 -29.93 6.99 4.54
N GLY A 232 -29.77 5.72 4.89
CA GLY A 232 -29.48 4.63 3.97
C GLY A 232 -30.69 3.98 3.31
N SER A 233 -30.42 3.13 2.32
CA SER A 233 -30.99 1.79 2.15
C SER A 233 -30.54 1.26 0.79
N SER A 234 -29.73 0.21 0.83
CA SER A 234 -29.57 -0.72 -0.27
C SER A 234 -30.90 -1.40 -0.54
N ASP A 235 -31.52 -1.13 -1.69
CA ASP A 235 -32.40 -2.12 -2.30
C ASP A 235 -32.10 -2.28 -3.80
N ARG A 236 -32.11 -3.54 -4.17
CA ARG A 236 -31.58 -4.13 -5.37
C ARG A 236 -32.78 -4.58 -6.18
N THR A 237 -33.07 -3.94 -7.31
CA THR A 237 -33.94 -4.56 -8.31
C THR A 237 -33.34 -4.47 -9.71
N ILE A 238 -33.16 -5.67 -10.25
CA ILE A 238 -32.76 -6.06 -11.60
C ILE A 238 -33.91 -5.77 -12.56
N ILE A 239 -33.69 -4.94 -13.60
CA ILE A 239 -34.31 -5.09 -14.93
C ILE A 239 -33.34 -4.47 -15.96
N GLY A 240 -32.80 -5.27 -16.90
CA GLY A 240 -32.02 -4.76 -18.04
C GLY A 240 -32.92 -4.27 -19.19
N PRO A 241 -32.43 -4.17 -20.44
CA PRO A 241 -31.22 -3.51 -20.90
C PRO A 241 -31.61 -2.18 -21.60
N THR A 242 -31.08 -1.04 -21.16
CA THR A 242 -31.32 0.23 -21.85
C THR A 242 -30.00 0.95 -22.10
N LYS A 243 -29.73 1.10 -23.40
CA LYS A 243 -28.81 2.03 -24.05
C LYS A 243 -28.59 3.30 -23.21
N VAL A 244 -27.45 3.36 -22.51
CA VAL A 244 -26.98 4.59 -21.86
C VAL A 244 -26.11 5.34 -22.85
N GLU A 245 -26.77 6.19 -23.63
CA GLU A 245 -26.15 7.34 -24.26
C GLU A 245 -25.86 8.38 -23.17
N ASP A 246 -24.59 8.65 -22.90
CA ASP A 246 -24.17 9.79 -22.08
C ASP A 246 -24.64 11.09 -22.75
N THR A 247 -25.77 11.58 -22.26
CA THR A 247 -26.55 12.69 -22.78
C THR A 247 -26.21 13.95 -22.01
N SER A 248 -25.35 14.82 -22.55
CA SER A 248 -25.32 16.25 -22.18
C SER A 248 -24.58 17.19 -23.14
N SER A 249 -23.89 16.72 -24.20
CA SER A 249 -23.10 17.59 -25.09
C SER A 249 -23.60 17.69 -26.54
N SER A 250 -24.61 16.92 -26.96
CA SER A 250 -25.06 16.84 -28.36
C SER A 250 -26.03 17.95 -28.79
N SER A 251 -26.86 18.49 -27.89
CA SER A 251 -27.94 19.42 -28.28
C SER A 251 -27.45 20.79 -28.74
N SER A 252 -26.36 21.31 -28.18
CA SER A 252 -25.77 22.60 -28.60
C SER A 252 -24.97 22.49 -29.89
N ASP A 253 -24.30 21.34 -30.10
CA ASP A 253 -23.49 21.10 -31.29
C ASP A 253 -24.36 20.96 -32.54
N ASP A 254 -25.52 20.31 -32.41
CA ASP A 254 -26.45 20.13 -33.54
C ASP A 254 -27.16 21.42 -33.91
N LYS A 255 -27.54 22.25 -32.93
CA LYS A 255 -28.04 23.62 -33.17
C LYS A 255 -27.01 24.48 -33.90
N ALA A 256 -25.75 24.46 -33.45
CA ALA A 256 -24.70 25.23 -34.09
C ALA A 256 -24.40 24.76 -35.52
N LYS A 257 -24.57 23.46 -35.82
CA LYS A 257 -24.40 22.93 -37.19
C LYS A 257 -25.52 23.40 -38.13
N GLU A 258 -26.74 23.54 -37.62
CA GLU A 258 -27.86 24.08 -38.41
C GLU A 258 -27.66 25.55 -38.77
N GLU A 259 -27.02 26.33 -37.87
CA GLU A 259 -26.64 27.73 -38.12
C GLU A 259 -25.60 27.91 -39.24
N LEU A 260 -24.94 26.84 -39.69
CA LEU A 260 -23.96 26.89 -40.78
C LEU A 260 -24.56 26.83 -42.19
N ASN A 261 -25.90 26.77 -42.33
CA ASN A 261 -26.65 26.87 -43.60
C ASN A 261 -25.94 26.20 -44.81
N VAL A 262 -25.56 24.94 -44.66
CA VAL A 262 -24.79 24.19 -45.67
C VAL A 262 -25.68 23.85 -46.86
N ASP A 263 -25.41 24.48 -48.00
CA ASP A 263 -26.08 24.23 -49.27
C ASP A 263 -25.41 23.06 -50.01
N LEU A 264 -26.13 21.94 -50.12
CA LEU A 264 -25.67 20.69 -50.73
C LEU A 264 -25.48 20.78 -52.26
N SER A 265 -25.96 21.85 -52.91
CA SER A 265 -25.75 22.08 -54.35
C SER A 265 -24.36 22.64 -54.68
N LYS A 266 -23.63 23.13 -53.67
CA LYS A 266 -22.29 23.72 -53.79
C LYS A 266 -21.22 22.75 -53.29
N PRO A 267 -19.94 22.94 -53.68
CA PRO A 267 -18.87 22.09 -53.19
C PRO A 267 -18.70 22.22 -51.67
N VAL A 268 -18.82 21.08 -51.00
CA VAL A 268 -18.70 20.92 -49.54
C VAL A 268 -17.30 20.43 -49.17
N THR A 269 -16.82 20.88 -48.03
CA THR A 269 -15.52 20.51 -47.44
C THR A 269 -15.70 20.17 -45.96
N ASN A 270 -14.85 19.28 -45.44
CA ASN A 270 -14.87 18.88 -44.03
C ASN A 270 -13.71 19.54 -43.28
N VAL A 271 -13.99 20.56 -42.48
CA VAL A 271 -12.97 21.21 -41.67
C VAL A 271 -12.93 20.56 -40.28
N GLN A 272 -11.76 20.10 -39.86
CA GLN A 272 -11.57 19.53 -38.53
C GLN A 272 -11.16 20.63 -37.55
N LEU A 273 -11.93 20.82 -36.49
CA LEU A 273 -11.59 21.69 -35.38
C LEU A 273 -11.08 20.85 -34.19
N ARG A 274 -9.86 21.17 -33.72
CA ARG A 274 -9.30 20.65 -32.48
C ARG A 274 -9.51 21.68 -31.39
N LEU A 275 -10.35 21.36 -30.43
CA LEU A 275 -10.65 22.23 -29.30
C LEU A 275 -9.55 22.08 -28.24
N PRO A 276 -9.41 23.09 -27.34
CA PRO A 276 -8.48 23.01 -26.23
C PRO A 276 -8.85 21.88 -25.27
N ASP A 277 -10.14 21.51 -25.18
CA ASP A 277 -10.66 20.39 -24.39
C ASP A 277 -10.16 19.00 -24.84
N GLY A 278 -9.44 18.94 -25.97
CA GLY A 278 -8.96 17.70 -26.58
C GLY A 278 -10.01 17.05 -27.49
N SER A 279 -11.25 17.55 -27.49
CA SER A 279 -12.28 17.08 -28.40
C SER A 279 -12.02 17.53 -29.83
N ARG A 280 -12.53 16.71 -30.76
CA ARG A 280 -12.50 16.97 -32.19
C ARG A 280 -13.92 17.23 -32.66
N LEU A 281 -14.15 18.40 -33.25
CA LEU A 281 -15.36 18.68 -34.00
C LEU A 281 -15.06 18.62 -35.49
N VAL A 282 -15.96 18.05 -36.28
CA VAL A 282 -15.88 18.05 -37.75
C VAL A 282 -17.01 18.91 -38.28
N LEU A 283 -16.67 20.00 -38.93
CA LEU A 283 -17.61 20.94 -39.53
C LEU A 283 -17.70 20.64 -41.03
N LYS A 284 -18.92 20.42 -41.51
CA LYS A 284 -19.23 20.42 -42.94
C LYS A 284 -19.53 21.85 -43.34
N LEU A 285 -18.77 22.39 -44.29
CA LEU A 285 -18.88 23.78 -44.73
C LEU A 285 -18.83 23.82 -46.26
N ASN A 286 -19.39 24.87 -46.85
CA ASN A 286 -19.17 25.16 -48.26
C ASN A 286 -17.84 25.90 -48.45
N HIS A 287 -17.30 25.84 -49.67
CA HIS A 287 -16.08 26.57 -50.00
C HIS A 287 -16.22 28.10 -49.84
N THR A 288 -17.46 28.61 -49.93
CA THR A 288 -17.80 30.03 -49.78
C THR A 288 -17.96 30.48 -48.33
N ASN A 289 -17.98 29.56 -47.35
CA ASN A 289 -18.03 29.95 -45.94
C ASN A 289 -16.75 30.66 -45.52
N THR A 290 -16.84 31.42 -44.44
CA THR A 290 -15.73 32.24 -43.94
C THR A 290 -15.16 31.70 -42.63
N VAL A 291 -13.96 32.14 -42.27
CA VAL A 291 -13.37 31.86 -40.94
C VAL A 291 -14.25 32.44 -39.82
N GLY A 292 -14.93 33.55 -40.06
CA GLY A 292 -15.91 34.13 -39.13
C GLY A 292 -17.08 33.17 -38.80
N ASP A 293 -17.55 32.39 -39.78
CA ASP A 293 -18.59 31.37 -39.57
C ASP A 293 -18.12 30.28 -38.60
N ILE A 294 -16.85 29.87 -38.72
CA ILE A 294 -16.23 28.89 -37.81
C ILE A 294 -16.14 29.46 -36.39
N ARG A 295 -15.76 30.74 -36.24
CA ARG A 295 -15.73 31.39 -34.91
C ARG A 295 -17.11 31.47 -34.27
N ARG A 296 -18.13 31.82 -35.05
CA ARG A 296 -19.53 31.87 -34.59
C ARG A 296 -20.03 30.48 -34.17
N PHE A 297 -19.74 29.47 -34.97
CA PHE A 297 -20.05 28.08 -34.64
C PHE A 297 -19.45 27.66 -33.30
N VAL A 298 -18.17 27.98 -33.05
CA VAL A 298 -17.51 27.65 -31.78
C VAL A 298 -18.18 28.32 -30.59
N ILE A 299 -18.55 29.59 -30.71
CA ILE A 299 -19.22 30.35 -29.65
C ILE A 299 -20.63 29.78 -29.38
N SER A 300 -21.36 29.40 -30.42
CA SER A 300 -22.70 28.81 -30.34
C SER A 300 -22.68 27.39 -29.77
N ALA A 301 -21.77 26.54 -30.26
CA ALA A 301 -21.62 25.15 -29.82
C ALA A 301 -21.07 25.03 -28.38
N ARG A 302 -20.17 25.95 -28.00
CA ARG A 302 -19.43 25.92 -26.73
C ARG A 302 -19.37 27.31 -26.11
N PRO A 303 -20.48 27.81 -25.51
CA PRO A 303 -20.50 29.10 -24.82
C PRO A 303 -19.52 29.18 -23.64
N GLN A 304 -19.03 28.04 -23.14
CA GLN A 304 -18.00 27.94 -22.10
C GLN A 304 -16.58 28.35 -22.55
N ILE A 305 -16.32 28.54 -23.86
CA ILE A 305 -15.00 28.94 -24.37
C ILE A 305 -14.82 30.45 -24.21
N PRO A 306 -13.84 30.94 -23.42
CA PRO A 306 -13.59 32.37 -23.28
C PRO A 306 -13.14 33.02 -24.60
N THR A 307 -13.79 34.12 -24.96
CA THR A 307 -13.37 35.03 -26.03
C THR A 307 -12.44 36.11 -25.44
N PRO A 308 -11.26 36.41 -26.02
CA PRO A 308 -10.80 36.03 -27.36
C PRO A 308 -10.00 34.72 -27.44
N PHE A 309 -10.27 33.93 -28.47
CA PHE A 309 -9.47 32.75 -28.87
C PHE A 309 -8.89 32.91 -30.29
N ALA A 310 -7.78 32.22 -30.55
CA ALA A 310 -7.12 32.17 -31.85
C ALA A 310 -7.41 30.84 -32.56
N LEU A 311 -7.73 30.90 -33.85
CA LEU A 311 -7.80 29.74 -34.74
C LEU A 311 -6.47 29.64 -35.51
N MET A 312 -5.85 28.47 -35.50
CA MET A 312 -4.53 28.26 -36.10
C MET A 312 -4.52 27.01 -36.98
N THR A 313 -3.84 27.06 -38.12
CA THR A 313 -3.56 25.87 -38.94
C THR A 313 -2.33 25.13 -38.41
N THR A 314 -2.26 23.81 -38.64
CA THR A 314 -1.13 22.99 -38.20
C THR A 314 -0.01 22.91 -39.23
N PHE A 315 -0.35 22.94 -40.52
CA PHE A 315 0.64 22.89 -41.61
C PHE A 315 0.10 23.57 -42.89
N PRO A 316 0.73 24.64 -43.40
CA PRO A 316 1.73 25.46 -42.72
C PRO A 316 1.12 26.10 -41.46
N PHE A 317 1.94 26.36 -40.44
CA PHE A 317 1.47 26.99 -39.22
C PHE A 317 1.14 28.47 -39.48
N ALA A 318 -0.14 28.82 -39.47
CA ALA A 318 -0.62 30.17 -39.70
C ALA A 318 -1.79 30.50 -38.76
N THR A 319 -1.80 31.71 -38.22
CA THR A 319 -2.90 32.23 -37.41
C THR A 319 -3.97 32.82 -38.33
N LEU A 320 -5.21 32.37 -38.20
CA LEU A 320 -6.34 32.87 -38.97
C LEU A 320 -6.90 34.13 -38.29
N SER A 321 -6.31 35.28 -38.61
CA SER A 321 -6.71 36.58 -38.07
C SER A 321 -7.88 37.22 -38.82
N ASP A 322 -8.00 36.95 -40.13
CA ASP A 322 -8.99 37.58 -41.00
C ASP A 322 -10.30 36.78 -41.03
N ASP A 323 -11.35 37.34 -40.43
CA ASP A 323 -12.66 36.67 -40.33
C ASP A 323 -13.43 36.66 -41.66
N THR A 324 -13.08 37.53 -42.60
CA THR A 324 -13.70 37.63 -43.94
C THR A 324 -13.15 36.63 -44.95
N LYS A 325 -12.03 35.96 -44.63
CA LYS A 325 -11.36 35.05 -45.55
C LYS A 325 -12.19 33.79 -45.75
N THR A 326 -12.39 33.38 -47.00
CA THR A 326 -13.15 32.17 -47.32
C THR A 326 -12.34 30.91 -47.07
N ILE A 327 -13.02 29.76 -46.90
CA ILE A 327 -12.35 28.47 -46.68
C ILE A 327 -11.46 28.09 -47.86
N SER A 328 -11.87 28.39 -49.10
CA SER A 328 -11.08 28.16 -50.31
C SER A 328 -9.83 29.06 -50.37
N GLU A 329 -9.98 30.36 -50.16
CA GLU A 329 -8.85 31.33 -50.17
C GLU A 329 -7.88 31.11 -49.00
N GLY A 330 -8.40 30.59 -47.89
CA GLY A 330 -7.63 30.24 -46.69
C GLY A 330 -6.76 28.99 -46.84
N ASN A 331 -6.89 28.25 -47.94
CA ASN A 331 -6.36 26.88 -48.07
C ASN A 331 -6.79 25.99 -46.89
N LEU A 332 -8.06 26.13 -46.48
CA LEU A 332 -8.66 25.43 -45.34
C LEU A 332 -9.52 24.23 -45.76
N LEU A 333 -9.44 23.83 -47.03
CA LEU A 333 -10.15 22.68 -47.56
C LEU A 333 -9.60 21.39 -46.93
N ASN A 334 -10.48 20.60 -46.32
CA ASN A 334 -10.12 19.40 -45.54
C ASN A 334 -9.04 19.63 -44.46
N ALA A 335 -8.87 20.87 -44.01
CA ALA A 335 -7.79 21.24 -43.12
C ALA A 335 -8.14 20.98 -41.64
N THR A 336 -7.09 20.82 -40.83
CA THR A 336 -7.20 20.78 -39.37
C THR A 336 -6.84 22.13 -38.77
N ILE A 337 -7.81 22.74 -38.11
CA ILE A 337 -7.72 24.00 -37.37
C ILE A 337 -7.65 23.68 -35.87
N VAL A 338 -6.70 24.29 -35.17
CA VAL A 338 -6.52 24.20 -33.72
C VAL A 338 -7.00 25.49 -33.08
N LEU A 339 -7.88 25.37 -32.09
CA LEU A 339 -8.30 26.47 -31.25
C LEU A 339 -7.35 26.63 -30.07
N LYS A 340 -6.81 27.83 -29.87
CA LYS A 340 -5.97 28.18 -28.72
C LYS A 340 -6.50 29.41 -28.00
N PHE A 341 -6.47 29.37 -26.66
CA PHE A 341 -6.75 30.55 -25.85
C PHE A 341 -5.65 31.59 -26.01
N LYS A 342 -6.04 32.85 -26.17
CA LYS A 342 -5.09 33.96 -26.16
C LYS A 342 -4.73 34.26 -24.71
N VAL A 343 -3.57 33.82 -24.26
CA VAL A 343 -3.07 34.14 -22.92
C VAL A 343 -2.75 35.64 -22.88
N CYS A 344 -3.51 36.42 -22.10
CA CYS A 344 -3.11 37.79 -21.76
C CYS A 344 -1.82 37.70 -20.96
N LYS A 345 -0.70 38.14 -21.55
CA LYS A 345 0.50 38.49 -20.76
C LYS A 345 0.07 39.64 -19.83
N ARG A 346 0.06 39.39 -18.52
CA ARG A 346 0.01 40.44 -17.50
C ARG A 346 1.34 41.16 -17.44
#